data_AF-U7QMX6-F1
#
_entry.id   AF-U7QMX6-F1
#
_cell.length_a   1.000
_cell.length_b   1.000
_cell.length_c   1.000
_cell.angle_alpha   90.00
_cell.angle_beta   90.00
_cell.angle_gamma   90.00
#
_symmetry.space_group_name_H-M   'P 1'
#
loop_
_entity.id
_entity.type
_entity.pdbx_description
1 polymer ?
#
loop_
_entity_poly.entity_id
_entity_poly.type
_entity_poly.pdbx_seq_one_letter_code
_entity_poly.pdbx_strand_id
1 'polypeptide(L)' 'MKGRSSKLLRDEFPALKSRIPTLWTNSYFVATVGGAPLAVIKQYIKDQQLV' A
#
# COMPACT_ATOMS: atom_id res chain seq x y z
N MET A 1 5.68 8.47 5.38
CA MET A 1 6.40 7.48 4.54
C MET A 1 5.83 7.38 3.12
N LYS A 2 4.56 7.01 2.93
CA LYS A 2 3.95 6.77 1.60
C LYS A 2 4.09 7.93 0.59
N GLY A 3 3.98 9.18 1.03
CA GLY A 3 4.09 10.35 0.14
C GLY A 3 5.47 10.51 -0.48
N ARG A 4 6.53 10.40 0.34
CA ARG A 4 7.92 10.50 -0.13
C ARG A 4 8.29 9.33 -1.03
N SER A 5 7.88 8.10 -0.70
CA SER A 5 8.14 6.94 -1.56
C SER A 5 7.35 7.01 -2.87
N SER A 6 6.11 7.51 -2.85
CA SER A 6 5.33 7.78 -4.07
C SER A 6 6.04 8.75 -5.02
N LYS A 7 6.56 9.86 -4.50
CA LYS A 7 7.30 10.86 -5.28
C LYS A 7 8.54 10.24 -5.93
N LEU A 8 9.40 9.61 -5.13
CA LEU A 8 10.68 9.07 -5.59
C LEU A 8 10.51 7.97 -6.64
N LEU A 9 9.61 7.01 -6.41
CA LEU A 9 9.35 5.92 -7.35
C LEU A 9 8.68 6.37 -8.65
N ARG A 10 7.86 7.43 -8.61
CA ARG A 10 7.25 8.01 -9.82
C ARG A 10 8.21 8.84 -10.64
N ASP A 11 9.22 9.43 -9.99
CA ASP A 11 10.29 10.16 -10.67
C ASP A 11 11.28 9.16 -11.33
N GLU A 12 11.52 8.00 -10.71
CA GLU A 12 12.39 6.94 -11.23
C GLU A 12 11.73 6.06 -12.31
N PHE A 13 10.43 5.77 -12.20
CA PHE A 13 9.70 4.92 -13.14
C PHE A 13 8.51 5.66 -13.78
N PRO A 14 8.72 6.33 -14.93
CA PRO A 14 7.68 7.12 -15.60
C PRO A 14 6.42 6.32 -15.98
N ALA A 15 6.56 5.01 -16.23
CA ALA A 15 5.44 4.11 -16.51
C ALA A 15 4.43 3.99 -15.35
N LEU A 16 4.87 4.21 -14.10
CA LEU A 16 3.97 4.24 -12.93
C LEU A 16 3.11 5.51 -12.91
N LYS A 17 3.54 6.59 -13.56
CA LYS A 17 2.80 7.84 -13.64
C LYS A 17 1.67 7.77 -14.66
N SER A 18 1.82 6.97 -15.72
CA SER A 18 0.81 6.82 -16.78
C SER A 18 -0.26 5.77 -16.45
N ARG A 19 0.08 4.72 -15.69
CA ARG A 19 -0.83 3.60 -15.43
C ARG A 19 -1.71 3.74 -14.20
N ILE A 20 -1.28 4.49 -13.19
CA ILE A 20 -1.98 4.58 -11.90
C ILE A 20 -2.00 6.01 -11.35
N PRO A 21 -3.17 6.55 -10.95
CA PRO A 21 -3.29 7.94 -10.49
C PRO A 21 -2.59 8.19 -9.15
N THR A 22 -2.59 7.21 -8.24
CA THR A 22 -1.84 7.22 -6.96
C THR A 22 -1.06 5.92 -6.77
N LEU A 23 0.17 5.99 -6.22
CA LEU A 23 1.01 4.79 -6.03
C LEU A 23 0.55 3.96 -4.82
N TRP A 24 0.06 4.62 -3.78
CA TRP A 24 -0.42 4.00 -2.56
C TRP A 24 -1.87 4.40 -2.32
N THR A 25 -2.68 3.45 -1.85
CA THR A 25 -4.01 3.73 -1.31
C THR A 25 -3.87 4.49 0.01
N ASN A 26 -4.92 5.24 0.37
CA ASN A 26 -4.96 6.01 1.62
C ASN A 26 -4.88 5.07 2.84
N SER A 27 -5.55 3.92 2.76
CA SER A 27 -5.58 2.88 3.79
C SER A 27 -4.19 2.31 4.13
N TYR A 28 -3.90 2.14 5.42
CA TYR A 28 -2.69 1.47 5.90
C TYR A 28 -3.03 0.59 7.10
N PHE A 29 -2.29 -0.52 7.25
CA PHE A 29 -2.44 -1.43 8.37
C PHE A 29 -1.18 -1.37 9.24
N VAL A 30 -1.34 -1.19 10.54
CA VAL A 30 -0.28 -1.21 11.54
C VAL A 30 -0.71 -2.13 12.66
N ALA A 31 0.13 -3.10 12.97
CA ALA A 31 -0.06 -3.98 14.12
C ALA A 31 1.24 -4.07 14.92
N THR A 32 1.11 -4.32 16.22
CA THR A 32 2.25 -4.50 17.11
C THR A 32 2.95 -5.82 16.82
N VAL A 33 4.27 -5.82 16.90
CA VAL A 33 5.08 -7.04 16.80
C VAL A 33 4.87 -7.89 18.07
N GLY A 34 4.47 -9.15 17.89
CA GLY A 34 4.23 -10.10 18.99
C GLY A 34 2.83 -10.75 19.02
N GLY A 35 1.90 -10.37 18.14
CA GLY A 35 0.54 -10.94 18.21
C GLY A 35 -0.32 -10.91 16.95
N ALA A 36 0.10 -10.28 15.84
CA ALA A 36 -0.70 -10.29 14.61
C ALA A 36 -0.50 -11.60 13.85
N PRO A 37 -1.48 -12.53 13.85
CA PRO A 37 -1.37 -13.76 13.10
C PRO A 37 -1.46 -13.44 11.60
N LEU A 38 -0.80 -14.24 10.77
CA LEU A 38 -0.83 -14.10 9.31
C LEU A 38 -2.26 -14.01 8.74
N ALA A 39 -3.25 -14.59 9.42
CA ALA A 39 -4.66 -14.52 9.08
C ALA A 39 -5.21 -13.09 9.02
N VAL A 40 -4.78 -12.20 9.93
CA VAL A 40 -5.27 -10.82 10.00
C VAL A 40 -4.77 -10.00 8.82
N ILE A 41 -3.51 -10.21 8.40
CA ILE A 41 -2.93 -9.55 7.22
C ILE A 41 -3.66 -10.01 5.95
N LYS A 42 -3.93 -11.32 5.83
CA LYS A 42 -4.67 -11.87 4.69
C LYS A 42 -6.09 -11.30 4.61
N GLN A 43 -6.77 -11.17 5.76
CA GLN A 43 -8.09 -10.56 5.83
C GLN A 43 -8.05 -9.10 5.38
N TYR A 44 -7.09 -8.31 5.88
CA TYR A 44 -6.92 -6.92 5.45
C TYR A 44 -6.73 -6.79 3.93
N ILE A 45 -5.87 -7.62 3.32
CA ILE A 45 -5.64 -7.61 1.87
C ILE A 45 -6.91 -7.96 1.09
N LYS A 46 -7.69 -8.93 1.58
CA LYS A 46 -8.96 -9.34 0.96
C LYS A 46 -10.00 -8.23 1.01
N ASP A 47 -10.12 -7.54 2.14
CA ASP A 47 -11.08 -6.46 2.34
C ASP A 47 -10.74 -5.22 1.49
N GLN A 48 -9.47 -5.04 1.09
CA GLN A 48 -9.06 -3.96 0.18
C GLN A 48 -9.37 -4.23 -1.31
N GLN A 49 -9.71 -5.46 -1.71
CA GLN A 49 -10.11 -5.79 -3.09
C GLN A 49 -11.62 -5.66 -3.34
N LEU A 50 -12.41 -5.59 -2.27
CA LEU A 50 -13.88 -5.56 -2.32
C LEU A 50 -14.46 -4.13 -2.36
N VAL A 51 -13.65 -3.13 -2.73
CA VAL A 51 -14.05 -1.73 -2.94
C VAL A 51 -13.73 -1.36 -4.38
#